data_AF-A0A970MZQ4-F1
#
_entry.id   AF-A0A970MZQ4-F1
#
_cell.length_a   1.000
_cell.length_b   1.000
_cell.length_c   1.000
_cell.angle_alpha   90.00
_cell.angle_beta   90.00
_cell.angle_gamma   90.00
#
_symmetry.space_group_name_H-M   'P 1'
#
loop_
_entity.id
_entity.type
_entity.pdbx_description
1 polymer ?
#
loop_
_entity_poly.entity_id
_entity_poly.type
_entity_poly.pdbx_seq_one_letter_code
_entity_poly.pdbx_strand_id
1 'polypeptide(L)'
;ICQAVKSEKYAAYRLPRLTYFLGKPIRGCGWYPDPVVRLMRKSKAQWSFRLVHESAEIDGRVGDLSENLLHYSFNDLESIVRKTHTYARLSAQQKVLEGKDFQLYRLVFGPVITFIKKYVLQQGYRDGVRGLIISGFCSVDSFMRYAMLWELTRHRSKGK
;
A
#
# COMPACT_ATOMS: atom_id res chain seq x y z
N ILE A 1 7.20 17.26 -17.15
CA ILE A 1 7.37 17.60 -15.70
C ILE A 1 7.75 19.07 -15.50
N CYS A 2 8.82 19.59 -16.11
CA CYS A 2 9.29 20.98 -15.88
C CYS A 2 8.26 22.08 -16.17
N GLN A 3 7.36 21.89 -17.13
CA GLN A 3 6.26 22.84 -17.40
C GLN A 3 5.17 22.83 -16.32
N ALA A 4 4.89 21.67 -15.72
CA ALA A 4 3.86 21.53 -14.68
C ALA A 4 4.23 22.28 -13.39
N VAL A 5 5.52 22.35 -13.07
CA VAL A 5 6.05 23.07 -11.89
C VAL A 5 5.89 24.59 -12.02
N LYS A 6 5.87 25.13 -13.24
CA LYS A 6 5.74 26.57 -13.49
C LYS A 6 4.30 27.08 -13.45
N SER A 7 3.31 26.20 -13.47
CA SER A 7 1.89 26.56 -13.45
C SER A 7 1.37 26.68 -12.01
N GLU A 8 0.65 27.76 -11.70
CA GLU A 8 -0.07 27.93 -10.41
C GLU A 8 -1.43 27.23 -10.38
N LYS A 9 -1.83 26.57 -11.49
CA LYS A 9 -3.13 25.92 -11.62
C LYS A 9 -3.35 24.77 -10.62
N TYR A 10 -2.28 24.09 -10.21
CA TYR A 10 -2.35 22.94 -9.31
C TYR A 10 -1.42 23.12 -8.10
N ALA A 11 -1.93 22.73 -6.93
CA ALA A 11 -1.19 22.72 -5.68
C ALA A 11 -0.26 21.50 -5.56
N ALA A 12 -0.62 20.40 -6.22
CA ALA A 12 0.21 19.20 -6.33
C ALA A 12 -0.06 18.44 -7.63
N TYR A 13 0.83 17.50 -7.95
CA TYR A 13 0.68 16.55 -9.04
C TYR A 13 0.92 15.12 -8.55
N ARG A 14 0.03 14.22 -8.98
CA ARG A 14 0.20 12.78 -8.83
C ARG A 14 0.66 12.15 -10.13
N LEU A 15 1.52 11.14 -9.99
CA LEU A 15 2.07 10.38 -11.11
C LEU A 15 1.71 8.90 -10.93
N PRO A 16 1.38 8.18 -12.01
CA PRO A 16 1.26 6.73 -11.95
C PRO A 16 2.61 6.12 -11.52
N ARG A 17 2.60 5.28 -10.49
CA ARG A 17 3.79 4.60 -9.99
C ARG A 17 3.90 3.22 -10.63
N LEU A 18 4.90 3.03 -11.48
CA LEU A 18 5.20 1.73 -12.06
C LEU A 18 6.25 1.02 -11.21
N THR A 19 5.79 0.08 -10.39
CA THR A 19 6.68 -0.68 -9.50
C THR A 19 7.35 -1.83 -10.25
N TYR A 20 8.67 -1.95 -10.09
CA TYR A 20 9.45 -3.09 -10.53
C TYR A 20 9.61 -4.09 -9.40
N PHE A 21 9.33 -5.36 -9.71
CA PHE A 21 9.48 -6.49 -8.81
C PHE A 21 10.32 -7.56 -9.50
N LEU A 22 11.46 -7.92 -8.89
CA LEU A 22 12.42 -8.88 -9.43
C LEU A 22 12.75 -8.59 -10.91
N GLY A 23 13.10 -7.33 -11.21
CA GLY A 23 13.54 -6.88 -12.52
C GLY A 23 12.45 -6.73 -13.60
N LYS A 24 11.15 -6.88 -13.29
CA LYS A 24 10.07 -6.62 -14.26
C LYS A 24 9.05 -5.61 -13.74
N PRO A 25 8.48 -4.76 -14.61
CA PRO A 25 7.37 -3.89 -14.25
C PRO A 25 6.12 -4.72 -13.95
N ILE A 26 5.40 -4.37 -12.89
CA ILE A 26 4.17 -5.04 -12.46
C ILE A 26 2.98 -4.17 -12.83
N ARG A 27 2.02 -4.74 -13.58
CA ARG A 27 0.80 -4.03 -13.98
C ARG A 27 -0.47 -4.59 -13.34
N GLY A 28 -0.45 -5.85 -12.93
CA GLY A 28 -1.52 -6.50 -12.20
C GLY A 28 -1.38 -6.33 -10.67
N CYS A 29 -2.03 -7.22 -9.92
CA CYS A 29 -2.05 -7.23 -8.45
C CYS A 29 -2.55 -5.92 -7.81
N GLY A 30 -3.14 -5.02 -8.59
CA GLY A 30 -3.54 -3.68 -8.17
C GLY A 30 -2.38 -2.80 -7.74
N TRP A 31 -1.17 -3.06 -8.26
CA TRP A 31 0.05 -2.27 -7.99
C TRP A 31 0.25 -1.12 -9.01
N TYR A 32 -0.54 -1.10 -10.08
CA TYR A 32 -0.53 -0.07 -11.11
C TYR A 32 -1.99 0.36 -11.40
N PRO A 33 -2.27 1.65 -11.69
CA PRO A 33 -1.33 2.76 -11.80
C PRO A 33 -0.87 3.36 -10.47
N ASP A 34 -1.45 2.96 -9.33
CA ASP A 34 -1.06 3.37 -7.97
C ASP A 34 -0.57 4.83 -7.88
N PRO A 35 -1.44 5.80 -8.21
CA PRO A 35 -1.02 7.18 -8.38
C PRO A 35 -0.53 7.76 -7.05
N VAL A 36 0.68 8.31 -7.04
CA VAL A 36 1.31 8.91 -5.86
C VAL A 36 1.54 10.39 -6.06
N VAL A 37 1.18 11.20 -5.04
CA VAL A 37 1.55 12.62 -5.02
C VAL A 37 3.05 12.72 -4.75
N ARG A 38 3.76 13.44 -5.63
CA ARG A 38 5.23 13.61 -5.54
C ARG A 38 5.69 15.03 -5.73
N LEU A 39 4.97 15.81 -6.54
CA LEU A 39 5.26 17.22 -6.73
C LEU A 39 4.17 18.00 -6.00
N MET A 40 4.56 18.79 -5.00
CA MET A 40 3.61 19.56 -4.18
C MET A 40 4.23 20.89 -3.79
N ARG A 41 3.39 21.93 -3.68
CA ARG A 41 3.82 23.22 -3.13
C ARG A 41 3.93 23.09 -1.62
N LYS A 42 5.10 23.43 -1.05
CA LYS A 42 5.38 23.29 0.38
C LYS A 42 4.35 24.02 1.26
N SER A 43 3.88 25.19 0.82
CA SER A 43 2.85 25.97 1.53
C SER A 43 1.44 25.38 1.48
N LYS A 44 1.22 24.36 0.65
CA LYS A 44 -0.09 23.73 0.40
C LYS A 44 -0.11 22.24 0.73
N ALA A 45 0.90 21.73 1.43
CA ALA A 45 1.01 20.33 1.78
C ALA A 45 1.24 20.15 3.29
N GLN A 46 0.45 19.26 3.89
CA GLN A 46 0.62 18.80 5.26
C GLN A 46 0.69 17.28 5.27
N TRP A 47 1.43 16.67 6.19
CA TRP A 47 1.54 15.21 6.26
C TRP A 47 0.45 14.63 7.17
N SER A 48 -0.23 13.58 6.70
CA SER A 48 -1.26 12.91 7.48
C SER A 48 -0.65 12.09 8.62
N PHE A 49 -1.30 12.08 9.78
CA PHE A 49 -0.85 11.28 10.92
C PHE A 49 -1.37 9.83 10.82
N ARG A 50 -0.81 9.04 9.89
CA ARG A 50 -1.11 7.61 9.73
C ARG A 50 0.15 6.77 9.86
N LEU A 51 0.08 5.68 10.61
CA LEU A 51 1.21 4.75 10.77
C LEU A 51 1.56 3.99 9.48
N VAL A 52 0.60 3.85 8.57
CA VAL A 52 0.77 3.20 7.26
C VAL A 52 0.26 4.13 6.18
N HIS A 53 1.02 4.22 5.08
CA HIS A 53 0.69 5.06 3.93
C HIS A 53 0.51 6.53 4.31
N GLU A 54 1.47 7.09 5.04
CA GLU A 54 1.57 8.53 5.24
C GLU A 54 1.43 9.25 3.89
N SER A 55 0.50 10.19 3.83
CA SER A 55 0.11 10.86 2.59
C SER A 55 0.11 12.36 2.80
N ALA A 56 0.59 13.10 1.81
CA ALA A 56 0.44 14.55 1.83
C ALA A 56 -1.03 14.93 1.62
N GLU A 57 -1.62 15.56 2.61
CA GLU A 57 -2.88 16.29 2.52
C GLU A 57 -2.62 17.61 1.79
N ILE A 58 -3.33 17.82 0.68
CA ILE A 58 -3.08 18.94 -0.22
C ILE A 58 -4.22 19.95 -0.12
N ASP A 59 -3.89 21.19 0.21
CA ASP A 59 -4.81 22.32 0.15
C ASP A 59 -4.83 22.90 -1.28
N GLY A 60 -5.73 22.37 -2.10
CA GLY A 60 -5.98 22.84 -3.46
C GLY A 60 -6.14 21.73 -4.49
N ARG A 61 -6.13 22.09 -5.78
CA ARG A 61 -6.34 21.13 -6.87
C ARG A 61 -5.09 20.28 -7.09
N VAL A 62 -5.30 18.96 -7.22
CA VAL A 62 -4.27 17.99 -7.59
C VAL A 62 -4.41 17.65 -9.07
N GLY A 63 -3.34 17.83 -9.84
CA GLY A 63 -3.27 17.46 -11.25
C GLY A 63 -2.74 16.04 -11.45
N ASP A 64 -3.10 15.44 -12.58
CA ASP A 64 -2.57 14.16 -13.02
C ASP A 64 -1.47 14.38 -14.07
N LEU A 65 -0.34 13.68 -13.92
CA LEU A 65 0.66 13.54 -14.96
C LEU A 65 0.57 12.13 -15.55
N SER A 66 0.76 12.01 -16.86
CA SER A 66 0.74 10.73 -17.58
C SER A 66 2.03 9.91 -17.42
N GLU A 67 3.13 10.57 -17.05
CA GLU A 67 4.44 9.94 -16.99
C GLU A 67 4.59 9.01 -15.79
N ASN A 68 5.13 7.81 -16.05
CA ASN A 68 5.36 6.82 -15.01
C ASN A 68 6.53 7.19 -14.11
N LEU A 69 6.27 7.21 -12.80
CA LEU A 69 7.32 7.17 -11.80
C LEU A 69 7.80 5.72 -11.66
N LEU A 70 8.99 5.42 -12.18
CA LEU A 70 9.60 4.10 -12.04
C LEU A 70 10.03 3.88 -10.58
N HIS A 71 9.61 2.76 -10.00
CA HIS A 71 9.82 2.46 -8.58
C HIS A 71 10.44 1.08 -8.38
N TYR A 72 11.75 1.04 -8.14
CA TYR A 72 12.52 -0.18 -7.91
C TYR A 72 12.53 -0.54 -6.43
N SER A 73 11.45 -1.16 -5.96
CA SER A 73 11.22 -1.35 -4.52
C SER A 73 11.51 -2.75 -3.99
N PHE A 74 11.69 -3.72 -4.88
CA PHE A 74 11.82 -5.14 -4.55
C PHE A 74 12.81 -5.81 -5.51
N ASN A 75 14.08 -5.77 -5.13
CA ASN A 75 15.17 -6.38 -5.92
C ASN A 75 15.33 -7.87 -5.62
N ASP A 76 14.88 -8.32 -4.45
CA ASP A 76 14.95 -9.69 -3.96
C ASP A 76 13.69 -10.07 -3.15
N LEU A 77 13.58 -11.35 -2.82
CA LEU A 77 12.47 -11.88 -2.03
C LEU A 77 12.54 -11.48 -0.55
N GLU A 78 13.75 -11.27 -0.01
CA GLU A 78 13.92 -10.87 1.39
C GLU A 78 13.30 -9.48 1.65
N SER A 79 13.44 -8.58 0.69
CA SER A 79 12.88 -7.23 0.72
C SER A 79 11.35 -7.25 0.80
N ILE A 80 10.68 -8.15 0.08
CA ILE A 80 9.22 -8.28 0.18
C ILE A 80 8.81 -8.94 1.50
N VAL A 81 9.52 -9.96 1.97
CA VAL A 81 9.27 -10.59 3.28
C VAL A 81 9.34 -9.56 4.41
N ARG A 82 10.43 -8.78 4.47
CA ARG A 82 10.64 -7.74 5.48
C ARG A 82 9.55 -6.67 5.42
N LYS A 83 9.22 -6.18 4.22
CA LYS A 83 8.14 -5.19 4.04
C LYS A 83 6.78 -5.75 4.45
N THR A 84 6.45 -6.99 4.07
CA THR A 84 5.22 -7.66 4.46
C THR A 84 5.07 -7.69 5.98
N HIS A 85 6.11 -8.10 6.71
CA HIS A 85 6.07 -8.12 8.18
C HIS A 85 5.87 -6.71 8.77
N THR A 86 6.67 -5.73 8.33
CA THR A 86 6.56 -4.35 8.83
C THR A 86 5.20 -3.73 8.56
N TYR A 87 4.66 -3.89 7.35
CA TYR A 87 3.37 -3.31 6.97
C TYR A 87 2.20 -4.01 7.67
N ALA A 88 2.26 -5.33 7.85
CA ALA A 88 1.26 -6.07 8.62
C ALA A 88 1.19 -5.57 10.07
N ARG A 89 2.36 -5.40 10.71
CA ARG A 89 2.47 -4.89 12.09
C ARG A 89 1.92 -3.48 12.24
N LEU A 90 2.36 -2.55 11.39
CA LEU A 90 1.89 -1.17 11.43
C LEU A 90 0.38 -1.09 11.13
N SER A 91 -0.13 -1.92 10.21
CA SER A 91 -1.56 -2.00 9.91
C SER A 91 -2.38 -2.52 11.09
N ALA A 92 -1.85 -3.50 11.85
CA ALA A 92 -2.50 -4.00 13.05
C ALA A 92 -2.56 -2.92 14.15
N GLN A 93 -1.44 -2.21 14.36
CA GLN A 93 -1.39 -1.08 15.31
C GLN A 93 -2.36 0.03 14.93
N GLN A 94 -2.38 0.43 13.65
CA GLN A 94 -3.33 1.42 13.14
C GLN A 94 -4.79 1.01 13.40
N LYS A 95 -5.12 -0.27 13.20
CA LYS A 95 -6.47 -0.79 13.49
C LYS A 95 -6.84 -0.69 14.98
N VAL A 96 -5.89 -0.95 15.87
CA VAL A 96 -6.11 -0.79 17.32
C VAL A 96 -6.34 0.69 17.68
N LEU A 97 -5.57 1.61 17.07
CA LEU A 97 -5.76 3.06 17.24
C LEU A 97 -7.14 3.53 16.74
N GLU A 98 -7.61 2.95 15.64
CA GLU A 98 -8.95 3.18 15.09
C GLU A 98 -10.08 2.49 15.88
N GLY A 99 -9.77 1.82 17.00
CA GLY A 99 -10.77 1.12 17.82
C GLY A 99 -11.40 -0.08 17.11
N LYS A 100 -10.72 -0.72 16.16
CA LYS A 100 -11.23 -1.90 15.47
C LYS A 100 -10.97 -3.16 16.29
N ASP A 101 -12.02 -3.92 16.54
CA ASP A 101 -11.91 -5.21 17.20
C ASP A 101 -11.50 -6.34 16.26
N PHE A 102 -10.90 -7.37 16.86
CA PHE A 102 -10.59 -8.62 16.19
C PHE A 102 -11.88 -9.38 15.84
N GLN A 103 -11.89 -9.99 14.65
CA GLN A 103 -12.97 -10.84 14.19
C GLN A 103 -12.39 -12.07 13.49
N LEU A 104 -12.71 -13.27 13.98
CA LEU A 104 -12.11 -14.53 13.53
C LEU A 104 -12.29 -14.76 12.02
N TYR A 105 -13.47 -14.44 11.47
CA TYR A 105 -13.73 -14.62 10.04
C TYR A 105 -12.77 -13.80 9.16
N ARG A 106 -12.26 -12.65 9.65
CA ARG A 106 -11.29 -11.83 8.89
C ARG A 106 -9.91 -12.47 8.85
N LEU A 107 -9.53 -13.19 9.91
CA LEU A 107 -8.28 -13.96 9.94
C LEU A 107 -8.34 -15.15 8.97
N VAL A 108 -9.47 -15.85 8.91
CA VAL A 108 -9.66 -17.05 8.09
C VAL A 108 -9.88 -16.70 6.61
N PHE A 109 -10.87 -15.86 6.32
CA PHE A 109 -11.26 -15.57 4.93
C PHE A 109 -10.52 -14.38 4.32
N GLY A 110 -9.99 -13.46 5.14
CA GLY A 110 -9.26 -12.28 4.66
C GLY A 110 -8.10 -12.61 3.72
N PRO A 111 -7.21 -13.57 4.05
CA PRO A 111 -6.11 -13.98 3.18
C PRO A 111 -6.59 -14.54 1.84
N VAL A 112 -7.57 -15.44 1.86
CA VAL A 112 -8.15 -16.08 0.66
C VAL A 112 -8.79 -15.04 -0.26
N ILE A 113 -9.62 -14.15 0.30
CA ILE A 113 -10.27 -13.06 -0.45
C ILE A 113 -9.20 -12.13 -1.03
N THR A 114 -8.15 -11.82 -0.25
CA THR A 114 -7.05 -10.95 -0.70
C THR A 114 -6.31 -11.59 -1.89
N PHE A 115 -6.01 -12.89 -1.80
CA PHE A 115 -5.35 -13.61 -2.89
C PHE A 115 -6.19 -13.59 -4.16
N ILE A 116 -7.47 -13.99 -4.09
CA ILE A 116 -8.38 -14.02 -5.24
C ILE A 116 -8.51 -12.64 -5.86
N LYS A 117 -8.69 -11.61 -5.02
CA LYS A 117 -8.75 -10.22 -5.47
C LYS A 117 -7.47 -9.81 -6.19
N LYS A 118 -6.29 -10.09 -5.63
CA LYS A 118 -5.00 -9.69 -6.20
C LYS A 118 -4.66 -10.44 -7.48
N TYR A 119 -4.83 -11.75 -7.46
CA TYR A 119 -4.41 -12.62 -8.55
C TYR A 119 -5.40 -12.61 -9.71
N VAL A 120 -6.71 -12.75 -9.42
CA VAL A 120 -7.76 -12.88 -10.44
C VAL A 120 -8.36 -11.53 -10.79
N LEU A 121 -9.01 -10.85 -9.83
CA LEU A 121 -9.76 -9.62 -10.12
C LEU A 121 -8.85 -8.47 -10.56
N GLN A 122 -7.68 -8.34 -9.92
CA GLN A 122 -6.66 -7.37 -10.26
C GLN A 122 -5.63 -7.92 -11.24
N GLN A 123 -5.96 -9.02 -11.93
CA GLN A 123 -5.23 -9.56 -13.08
C GLN A 123 -3.75 -9.83 -12.82
N GLY A 124 -3.37 -10.17 -11.58
CA GLY A 124 -2.00 -10.56 -11.23
C GLY A 124 -1.48 -11.74 -12.06
N TYR A 125 -2.35 -12.63 -12.53
CA TYR A 125 -1.95 -13.72 -13.45
C TYR A 125 -1.25 -13.22 -14.73
N ARG A 126 -1.48 -11.96 -15.16
CA ARG A 126 -0.82 -11.37 -16.33
C ARG A 126 0.66 -11.07 -16.12
N ASP A 127 1.09 -10.93 -14.87
CA ASP A 127 2.50 -10.74 -14.50
C ASP A 127 3.22 -12.10 -14.27
N GLY A 128 2.56 -13.23 -14.59
CA GLY A 128 3.09 -14.58 -14.48
C GLY A 128 3.47 -14.96 -13.05
N VAL A 129 4.62 -15.63 -12.89
CA VAL A 129 5.13 -16.08 -11.58
C VAL A 129 5.28 -14.91 -10.60
N ARG A 130 5.64 -13.72 -11.06
CA ARG A 130 5.78 -12.53 -10.19
C ARG A 130 4.45 -12.12 -9.60
N GLY A 131 3.38 -12.13 -10.40
CA GLY A 131 2.04 -11.81 -9.92
C GLY A 131 1.49 -12.85 -8.95
N LEU A 132 1.83 -14.13 -9.14
CA LEU A 132 1.54 -15.18 -8.16
C LEU A 132 2.25 -14.93 -6.83
N ILE A 133 3.57 -14.67 -6.86
CA ILE A 133 4.37 -14.36 -5.68
C ILE A 133 3.81 -13.14 -4.93
N ILE A 134 3.55 -12.04 -5.64
CA ILE A 134 3.00 -10.80 -5.06
C ILE A 134 1.64 -11.06 -4.42
N SER A 135 0.75 -11.79 -5.10
CA SER A 135 -0.58 -12.11 -4.58
C SER A 135 -0.50 -13.00 -3.33
N GLY A 136 0.44 -13.95 -3.31
CA GLY A 136 0.76 -14.76 -2.14
C GLY A 136 1.24 -13.92 -0.96
N PHE A 137 2.20 -13.02 -1.16
CA PHE A 137 2.68 -12.13 -0.09
C PHE A 137 1.59 -11.16 0.41
N CYS A 138 0.69 -10.72 -0.46
CA CYS A 138 -0.48 -9.93 -0.05
C CYS A 138 -1.46 -10.74 0.81
N SER A 139 -1.62 -12.04 0.53
CA SER A 139 -2.40 -12.97 1.37
C SER A 139 -1.76 -13.15 2.74
N VAL A 140 -0.44 -13.38 2.79
CA VAL A 140 0.33 -13.51 4.03
C VAL A 140 0.27 -12.22 4.86
N ASP A 141 0.46 -11.05 4.24
CA ASP A 141 0.28 -9.75 4.88
C ASP A 141 -1.10 -9.62 5.55
N SER A 142 -2.16 -10.01 4.84
CA SER A 142 -3.54 -10.00 5.36
C SER A 142 -3.69 -10.90 6.60
N PHE A 143 -3.15 -12.12 6.54
CA PHE A 143 -3.17 -13.05 7.66
C PHE A 143 -2.42 -12.49 8.88
N MET A 144 -1.16 -12.07 8.67
CA MET A 144 -0.31 -11.52 9.72
C MET A 144 -0.94 -10.31 10.38
N ARG A 145 -1.55 -9.41 9.59
CA ARG A 145 -2.24 -8.23 10.11
C ARG A 145 -3.34 -8.59 11.10
N TYR A 146 -4.18 -9.57 10.79
CA TYR A 146 -5.27 -9.97 11.67
C TYR A 146 -4.78 -10.80 12.86
N ALA A 147 -3.73 -11.60 12.70
CA ALA A 147 -3.09 -12.32 13.80
C ALA A 147 -2.46 -11.35 14.82
N MET A 148 -1.71 -10.35 14.35
CA MET A 148 -1.13 -9.31 15.20
C MET A 148 -2.22 -8.42 15.84
N LEU A 149 -3.32 -8.15 15.14
CA LEU A 149 -4.46 -7.42 15.73
C LEU A 149 -5.06 -8.20 16.91
N TRP A 150 -5.22 -9.52 16.78
CA TRP A 150 -5.69 -10.38 17.87
C TRP A 150 -4.74 -10.35 19.08
N GLU A 151 -3.43 -10.45 18.83
CA GLU A 151 -2.41 -10.36 19.89
C GLU A 151 -2.51 -9.02 20.64
N LEU A 152 -2.52 -7.90 19.91
CA LEU A 152 -2.59 -6.55 20.48
C LEU A 152 -3.90 -6.30 21.25
N THR A 153 -5.04 -6.77 20.74
CA THR A 153 -6.33 -6.61 21.42
C THR A 153 -6.43 -7.43 22.71
N ARG A 154 -5.82 -8.62 22.76
CA ARG A 154 -5.73 -9.44 23.99
C ARG A 154 -4.89 -8.78 25.08
N HIS A 155 -3.77 -8.17 24.71
CA HIS A 155 -2.90 -7.48 25.68
C HIS A 155 -3.61 -6.26 26.29
N ARG A 156 -4.43 -5.54 25.51
CA ARG A 156 -5.25 -4.43 26.00
C ARG A 156 -6.32 -4.87 27.02
N SER A 157 -6.86 -6.07 26.88
CA SER A 157 -7.86 -6.62 27.82
C SER A 157 -7.26 -7.10 29.15
N LYS A 158 -5.95 -7.34 29.23
CA LYS A 158 -5.25 -7.76 30.46
C LYS A 158 -4.65 -6.60 31.27
N GLY A 159 -4.61 -5.40 30.69
CA GLY A 159 -4.10 -4.18 31.34
C GLY A 159 -5.19 -3.25 31.88
N LYS A 160 -6.43 -3.74 31.98
CA LYS A 160 -7.53 -3.13 32.73
C LYS A 160 -7.84 -4.04 33.91
#